data_AF-A0AA46DBN4-F1
#
_entry.id   AF-A0AA46DBN4-F1
#
_cell.length_a   1.000
_cell.length_b   1.000
_cell.length_c   1.000
_cell.angle_alpha   90.00
_cell.angle_beta   90.00
_cell.angle_gamma   90.00
#
_symmetry.space_group_name_H-M   'P 1'
#
loop_
_entity.id
_entity.type
_entity.pdbx_description
1 polymer ?
#
loop_
_entity_poly.entity_id
_entity_poly.type
_entity_poly.pdbx_seq_one_letter_code
_entity_poly.pdbx_strand_id
1 'polypeptide(L)'
;MHILRETGRTGASDGAGLQLAAAGDGAWRVEAERLELRALRFEHPGLEVHVARAQFERLSATLRSPADGTAPQLVQADVGAMQLLGVEARLTGAPRVDPAALGPWRLEALAGMRGALHAFISDAIWVLDVEVRLAIERGCIDFNRTTVAHLGPDSHMGISRGGIHVDAPRLGRKYLYLFTAREIPGAQFETRGAGRSRGVTDRGRLDLRAFVEGLLSHQPFALPGRMANRQLEATLDRTRLTGELVLGDGRLGTQDHHLVLAGQAQGRNRVIVSAAVLSHELVLRLPELAAERACTAWQGLPVRSGPVSADLSLRVGGLGLGPRPDVTLGLGSLRLQDVHVGTD
;
A
#
# COMPACT_ATOMS: atom_id res chain seq x y z
N MET A 1 7.19 19.70 9.84
CA MET A 1 5.96 20.50 9.65
C MET A 1 6.06 21.19 8.29
N HIS A 2 5.72 20.48 7.21
CA HIS A 2 5.71 21.05 5.87
C HIS A 2 4.34 21.66 5.62
N ILE A 3 4.32 22.98 5.48
CA ILE A 3 3.12 23.76 5.17
C ILE A 3 2.69 23.39 3.76
N LEU A 4 1.51 22.79 3.63
CA LEU A 4 0.82 22.53 2.37
C LEU A 4 0.56 23.88 1.69
N ARG A 5 1.32 24.21 0.64
CA ARG A 5 0.94 25.26 -0.32
C ARG A 5 0.25 24.56 -1.49
N GLU A 6 -1.05 24.37 -1.37
CA GLU A 6 -1.89 23.83 -2.45
C GLU A 6 -2.28 24.96 -3.42
N THR A 7 -1.86 24.87 -4.67
CA THR A 7 -2.46 25.64 -5.78
C THR A 7 -3.53 24.79 -6.44
N GLY A 8 -4.66 24.61 -5.75
CA GLY A 8 -5.84 23.97 -6.34
C GLY A 8 -6.44 24.86 -7.42
N ARG A 9 -6.52 24.37 -8.66
CA ARG A 9 -7.33 24.98 -9.73
C ARG A 9 -8.57 24.12 -9.95
N THR A 10 -9.76 24.72 -9.89
CA THR A 10 -11.04 24.07 -10.18
C THR A 10 -11.54 24.51 -11.56
N GLY A 11 -12.07 23.57 -12.36
CA GLY A 11 -12.50 23.83 -13.73
C GLY A 11 -13.99 24.22 -13.87
N ALA A 12 -14.84 23.72 -12.97
CA ALA A 12 -16.27 24.07 -12.86
C ALA A 12 -16.83 23.59 -11.52
N SER A 13 -17.80 24.32 -10.96
CA SER A 13 -18.56 23.95 -9.75
C SER A 13 -20.06 24.07 -10.00
N ASP A 14 -20.83 23.10 -9.52
CA ASP A 14 -22.30 23.13 -9.48
C ASP A 14 -22.77 22.82 -8.05
N GLY A 15 -23.80 23.50 -7.57
CA GLY A 15 -24.21 23.45 -6.16
C GLY A 15 -25.70 23.67 -5.97
N ALA A 16 -26.33 22.81 -5.18
CA ALA A 16 -27.73 22.94 -4.77
C ALA A 16 -27.80 23.27 -3.27
N GLY A 17 -28.71 24.18 -2.90
CA GLY A 17 -28.91 24.58 -1.52
C GLY A 17 -27.72 25.30 -0.90
N LEU A 18 -26.88 25.96 -1.71
CA LEU A 18 -25.70 26.69 -1.23
C LEU A 18 -26.15 27.92 -0.41
N GLN A 19 -25.79 27.94 0.86
CA GLN A 19 -26.02 29.06 1.77
C GLN A 19 -24.69 29.54 2.34
N LEU A 20 -24.51 30.86 2.41
CA LEU A 20 -23.37 31.49 3.06
C LEU A 20 -23.89 32.45 4.14
N ALA A 21 -23.41 32.28 5.36
CA ALA A 21 -23.78 33.13 6.50
C ALA A 21 -22.53 33.57 7.26
N ALA A 22 -22.52 34.81 7.74
CA ALA A 22 -21.50 35.24 8.69
C ALA A 22 -21.75 34.56 10.04
N ALA A 23 -20.72 33.94 10.62
CA ALA A 23 -20.81 33.18 11.87
C ALA A 23 -20.33 33.99 13.11
N GLY A 24 -20.01 35.28 12.93
CA GLY A 24 -19.35 36.12 13.95
C GLY A 24 -17.82 36.00 13.89
N ASP A 25 -17.09 36.95 14.48
CA ASP A 25 -15.62 36.94 14.62
C ASP A 25 -14.82 36.70 13.32
N GLY A 26 -15.31 37.21 12.18
CA GLY A 26 -14.67 37.04 10.88
C GLY A 26 -14.77 35.63 10.29
N ALA A 27 -15.57 34.75 10.90
CA ALA A 27 -15.88 33.43 10.39
C ALA A 27 -17.12 33.45 9.48
N TRP A 28 -17.10 32.53 8.51
CA TRP A 28 -18.15 32.30 7.52
C TRP A 28 -18.58 30.85 7.60
N ARG A 29 -19.89 30.62 7.63
CA ARG A 29 -20.48 29.30 7.52
C ARG A 29 -20.98 29.10 6.09
N VAL A 30 -20.60 27.98 5.51
CA VAL A 30 -21.00 27.53 4.18
C VAL A 30 -21.77 26.23 4.35
N GLU A 31 -23.01 26.20 3.88
CA GLU A 31 -23.82 24.99 3.86
C GLU A 31 -24.23 24.67 2.43
N ALA A 32 -24.25 23.39 2.07
CA ALA A 32 -24.76 22.93 0.79
C ALA A 32 -25.41 21.56 0.95
N GLU A 33 -26.60 21.39 0.40
CA GLU A 33 -27.24 20.07 0.32
C GLU A 33 -26.46 19.15 -0.60
N ARG A 34 -25.99 19.71 -1.73
CA ARG A 34 -25.13 19.03 -2.68
C ARG A 34 -24.13 20.01 -3.29
N LEU A 35 -22.86 19.62 -3.29
CA LEU A 35 -21.78 20.33 -3.97
C LEU A 35 -21.05 19.38 -4.90
N GLU A 36 -20.79 19.82 -6.12
CA GLU A 36 -20.05 19.06 -7.10
C GLU A 36 -18.90 19.88 -7.68
N LEU A 37 -17.70 19.31 -7.60
CA LEU A 37 -16.48 19.88 -8.14
C LEU A 37 -15.92 18.96 -9.22
N ARG A 38 -15.34 19.55 -10.26
CA ARG A 38 -14.80 18.82 -11.41
C ARG A 38 -13.37 19.24 -11.74
N ALA A 39 -12.63 18.28 -12.26
CA ALA A 39 -11.24 18.45 -12.69
C ALA A 39 -10.39 19.11 -11.60
N LEU A 40 -10.45 18.54 -10.38
CA LEU A 40 -9.61 19.01 -9.28
C LEU A 40 -8.19 18.52 -9.50
N ARG A 41 -7.23 19.43 -9.32
CA ARG A 41 -5.82 19.11 -9.38
C ARG A 41 -5.13 19.62 -8.13
N PHE A 42 -4.43 18.72 -7.47
CA PHE A 42 -3.60 19.01 -6.31
C PHE A 42 -2.15 18.68 -6.65
N GLU A 43 -1.29 19.67 -6.47
CA GLU A 43 0.14 19.53 -6.67
C GLU A 43 0.84 19.67 -5.33
N HIS A 44 1.60 18.66 -4.95
CA HIS A 44 2.47 18.67 -3.79
C HIS A 44 3.88 18.27 -4.24
N PRO A 45 4.95 18.74 -3.57
CA PRO A 45 6.30 18.24 -3.84
C PRO A 45 6.35 16.70 -3.86
N GLY A 46 6.61 16.13 -5.04
CA GLY A 46 6.72 14.68 -5.26
C GLY A 46 5.40 13.92 -5.43
N LEU A 47 4.25 14.59 -5.44
CA LEU A 47 2.93 13.97 -5.59
C LEU A 47 2.01 14.87 -6.43
N GLU A 48 1.46 14.31 -7.49
CA GLU A 48 0.38 14.92 -8.25
C GLU A 48 -0.90 14.11 -8.03
N VAL A 49 -2.00 14.78 -7.71
CA VAL A 49 -3.32 14.14 -7.57
C VAL A 49 -4.32 14.85 -8.46
N HIS A 50 -4.98 14.09 -9.32
CA HIS A 50 -6.10 14.52 -10.12
C HIS A 50 -7.36 13.80 -9.63
N VAL A 51 -8.45 14.55 -9.48
CA VAL A 51 -9.78 14.00 -9.18
C VAL A 51 -10.73 14.49 -10.27
N ALA A 52 -11.22 13.56 -11.08
CA ALA A 52 -12.12 13.91 -12.18
C ALA A 52 -13.42 14.56 -11.67
N ARG A 53 -13.99 14.02 -10.60
CA ARG A 53 -15.20 14.55 -9.97
C ARG A 53 -15.21 14.28 -8.47
N ALA A 54 -15.56 15.29 -7.68
CA ALA A 54 -15.82 15.18 -6.26
C ALA A 54 -17.26 15.64 -5.99
N GLN A 55 -18.01 14.82 -5.25
CA GLN A 55 -19.40 15.08 -4.88
C GLN A 55 -19.50 15.04 -3.36
N PHE A 56 -20.17 16.04 -2.81
CA PHE A 56 -20.41 16.19 -1.38
C PHE A 56 -21.91 16.33 -1.18
N GLU A 57 -22.45 15.59 -0.22
CA GLU A 57 -23.84 15.69 0.22
C GLU A 57 -23.87 16.11 1.67
N ARG A 58 -24.78 17.04 2.00
CA ARG A 58 -24.94 17.61 3.35
C ARG A 58 -23.61 18.17 3.87
N LEU A 59 -23.04 19.10 3.12
CA LEU A 59 -21.82 19.83 3.47
C LEU A 59 -22.17 20.98 4.42
N SER A 60 -21.44 21.08 5.53
CA SER A 60 -21.39 22.25 6.40
C SER A 60 -19.92 22.54 6.67
N ALA A 61 -19.45 23.74 6.37
CA ALA A 61 -18.07 24.15 6.60
C ALA A 61 -18.02 25.52 7.28
N THR A 62 -17.09 25.67 8.22
CA THR A 62 -16.74 26.95 8.81
C THR A 62 -15.38 27.38 8.30
N LEU A 63 -15.35 28.52 7.62
CA LEU A 63 -14.16 29.17 7.10
C LEU A 63 -13.84 30.39 7.95
N ARG A 64 -12.57 30.69 8.15
CA ARG A 64 -12.12 31.95 8.76
C ARG A 64 -11.27 32.72 7.78
N SER A 65 -11.62 33.98 7.55
CA SER A 65 -10.77 34.88 6.76
C SER A 65 -9.66 35.42 7.64
N PRO A 66 -8.38 35.15 7.32
CA PRO A 66 -7.27 35.73 8.06
C PRO A 66 -7.22 37.26 7.89
N ALA A 67 -6.81 37.97 8.95
CA ALA A 67 -6.72 39.44 8.94
C ALA A 67 -5.63 39.98 7.98
N ASP A 68 -4.69 39.13 7.57
CA ASP A 68 -3.58 39.46 6.67
C ASP A 68 -3.97 39.40 5.17
N GLY A 69 -5.26 39.17 4.86
CA GLY A 69 -5.76 39.12 3.48
C GLY A 69 -5.40 37.84 2.73
N THR A 70 -4.90 36.81 3.42
CA THR A 70 -4.68 35.49 2.83
C THR A 70 -5.99 34.75 2.56
N ALA A 71 -5.91 33.64 1.81
CA ALA A 71 -7.08 32.83 1.49
C ALA A 71 -7.79 32.33 2.77
N PRO A 72 -9.13 32.22 2.76
CA PRO A 72 -9.89 31.72 3.90
C PRO A 72 -9.41 30.32 4.30
N GLN A 73 -9.19 30.13 5.59
CA GLN A 73 -8.77 28.85 6.16
C GLN A 73 -9.97 28.06 6.62
N LEU A 74 -9.97 26.76 6.33
CA LEU A 74 -10.96 25.86 6.92
C LEU A 74 -10.70 25.74 8.42
N VAL A 75 -11.75 25.87 9.22
CA VAL A 75 -11.73 25.63 10.66
C VAL A 75 -12.32 24.26 10.98
N GLN A 76 -13.49 23.98 10.38
CA GLN A 76 -14.18 22.71 10.52
C GLN A 76 -15.02 22.43 9.28
N ALA A 77 -15.17 21.18 8.89
CA ALA A 77 -16.18 20.75 7.93
C ALA A 77 -16.81 19.42 8.34
N ASP A 78 -18.09 19.29 8.06
CA ASP A 78 -18.88 18.08 8.18
C ASP A 78 -19.51 17.79 6.81
N VAL A 79 -19.39 16.54 6.36
CA VAL A 79 -19.97 16.07 5.10
C VAL A 79 -20.66 14.74 5.37
N GLY A 80 -21.98 14.70 5.15
CA GLY A 80 -22.75 13.48 5.36
C GLY A 80 -22.34 12.33 4.42
N ALA A 81 -22.10 12.62 3.14
CA ALA A 81 -21.52 11.65 2.20
C ALA A 81 -20.60 12.33 1.20
N MET A 82 -19.45 11.69 0.94
CA MET A 82 -18.47 12.15 -0.04
C MET A 82 -18.21 11.05 -1.08
N GLN A 83 -18.27 11.40 -2.36
CA GLN A 83 -17.88 10.51 -3.44
C GLN A 83 -16.82 11.17 -4.33
N LEU A 84 -15.67 10.51 -4.47
CA LEU A 84 -14.63 10.88 -5.43
C LEU A 84 -14.65 9.87 -6.58
N LEU A 85 -14.57 10.37 -7.81
CA LEU A 85 -14.56 9.55 -9.03
C LEU A 85 -13.33 9.89 -9.86
N GLY A 86 -12.71 8.85 -10.41
CA GLY A 86 -11.52 8.98 -11.27
C GLY A 86 -10.39 9.72 -10.56
N VAL A 87 -10.01 9.24 -9.37
CA VAL A 87 -8.83 9.72 -8.66
C VAL A 87 -7.61 9.08 -9.28
N GLU A 88 -6.62 9.88 -9.65
CA GLU A 88 -5.30 9.43 -10.07
C GLU A 88 -4.26 10.18 -9.26
N ALA A 89 -3.45 9.44 -8.52
CA ALA A 89 -2.35 9.97 -7.72
C ALA A 89 -1.04 9.38 -8.23
N ARG A 90 -0.11 10.25 -8.66
CA ARG A 90 1.18 9.87 -9.22
C ARG A 90 2.31 10.43 -8.37
N LEU A 91 3.26 9.57 -8.01
CA LEU A 91 4.51 10.04 -7.42
C LEU A 91 5.40 10.63 -8.51
N THR A 92 5.67 11.93 -8.46
CA THR A 92 6.48 12.67 -9.45
C THR A 92 7.94 12.82 -9.04
N GLY A 93 8.30 12.31 -7.84
CA GLY A 93 9.67 12.29 -7.32
C GLY A 93 9.78 11.39 -6.09
N ALA A 94 10.99 11.24 -5.54
CA ALA A 94 11.13 10.56 -4.26
C ALA A 94 10.45 11.42 -3.19
N PRO A 95 9.41 10.91 -2.49
CA PRO A 95 8.78 11.68 -1.44
C PRO A 95 9.83 11.85 -0.34
N ARG A 96 10.19 13.11 -0.03
CA ARG A 96 11.02 13.44 1.12
C ARG A 96 10.15 13.36 2.37
N VAL A 97 9.80 12.13 2.75
CA VAL A 97 9.09 11.91 4.00
C VAL A 97 10.13 11.67 5.08
N ASP A 98 10.09 12.48 6.12
CA ASP A 98 10.80 12.18 7.35
C ASP A 98 10.14 10.94 7.99
N PRO A 99 10.82 9.78 8.05
CA PRO A 99 10.24 8.57 8.64
C PRO A 99 9.84 8.79 10.10
N ALA A 100 10.53 9.67 10.83
CA ALA A 100 10.21 9.99 12.21
C ALA A 100 8.88 10.78 12.34
N ALA A 101 8.51 11.54 11.31
CA ALA A 101 7.28 12.33 11.29
C ALA A 101 6.02 11.50 10.99
N LEU A 102 6.17 10.31 10.40
CA LEU A 102 5.04 9.42 10.09
C LEU A 102 4.54 8.64 11.31
N GLY A 103 5.35 8.54 12.38
CA GLY A 103 5.05 7.69 13.52
C GLY A 103 5.12 6.18 13.18
N PRO A 104 4.78 5.31 14.14
CA PRO A 104 4.86 3.87 13.94
C PRO A 104 3.79 3.37 12.99
N TRP A 105 4.20 2.51 12.05
CA TRP A 105 3.28 1.79 11.17
C TRP A 105 2.53 0.69 11.93
N ARG A 106 1.26 0.52 11.60
CA ARG A 106 0.36 -0.51 12.11
C ARG A 106 -0.35 -1.15 10.92
N LEU A 107 0.01 -2.39 10.63
CA LEU A 107 -0.44 -3.16 9.47
C LEU A 107 -1.15 -4.44 9.93
N GLU A 108 -2.11 -4.29 10.84
CA GLU A 108 -2.88 -5.40 11.42
C GLU A 108 -3.60 -6.23 10.35
N ALA A 109 -4.10 -5.57 9.31
CA ALA A 109 -4.72 -6.23 8.16
C ALA A 109 -3.80 -7.26 7.48
N LEU A 110 -2.47 -7.13 7.57
CA LEU A 110 -1.55 -8.13 7.04
C LEU A 110 -1.55 -9.42 7.86
N ALA A 111 -1.82 -9.37 9.17
CA ALA A 111 -1.86 -10.56 10.03
C ALA A 111 -3.02 -11.50 9.68
N GLY A 112 -4.12 -10.96 9.16
CA GLY A 112 -5.25 -11.76 8.67
C GLY A 112 -5.10 -12.19 7.21
N MET A 113 -4.06 -11.75 6.50
CA MET A 113 -3.96 -11.93 5.05
C MET A 113 -3.90 -13.41 4.66
N ARG A 114 -4.60 -13.78 3.60
CA ARG A 114 -4.59 -15.14 3.05
C ARG A 114 -4.66 -15.14 1.54
N GLY A 115 -4.13 -16.18 0.90
CA GLY A 115 -4.21 -16.36 -0.55
C GLY A 115 -2.96 -17.03 -1.12
N ALA A 116 -2.74 -16.85 -2.42
CA ALA A 116 -1.59 -17.45 -3.09
C ALA A 116 -1.01 -16.53 -4.16
N LEU A 117 0.31 -16.58 -4.30
CA LEU A 117 1.06 -15.96 -5.38
C LEU A 117 1.75 -17.05 -6.21
N HIS A 118 1.77 -16.85 -7.51
CA HIS A 118 2.32 -17.75 -8.51
C HIS A 118 3.30 -16.95 -9.35
N ALA A 119 4.59 -17.29 -9.24
CA ALA A 119 5.63 -16.73 -10.07
C ALA A 119 6.05 -17.77 -11.11
N PHE A 120 6.02 -17.39 -12.38
CA PHE A 120 6.56 -18.16 -13.48
C PHE A 120 7.78 -17.43 -14.02
N ILE A 121 8.94 -18.06 -13.96
CA ILE A 121 10.21 -17.46 -14.35
C ILE A 121 10.72 -18.22 -15.56
N SER A 122 10.68 -17.60 -16.74
CA SER A 122 11.21 -18.22 -17.94
C SER A 122 12.74 -18.19 -17.93
N ASP A 123 13.38 -19.28 -18.36
CA ASP A 123 14.85 -19.40 -18.42
C ASP A 123 15.56 -19.08 -17.08
N ALA A 124 14.91 -19.33 -15.95
CA ALA A 124 15.27 -18.79 -14.63
C ALA A 124 16.73 -19.07 -14.26
N ILE A 125 17.10 -20.34 -14.28
CA ILE A 125 18.44 -20.85 -14.00
C ILE A 125 18.67 -21.98 -15.01
N TRP A 126 19.56 -21.72 -15.97
CA TRP A 126 20.12 -22.74 -16.85
C TRP A 126 19.11 -23.32 -17.86
N VAL A 127 18.29 -22.44 -18.47
CA VAL A 127 17.37 -22.74 -19.60
C VAL A 127 16.15 -23.59 -19.19
N LEU A 128 15.85 -23.65 -17.89
CA LEU A 128 14.61 -24.26 -17.39
C LEU A 128 13.68 -23.18 -16.86
N ASP A 129 12.41 -23.30 -17.24
CA ASP A 129 11.33 -22.54 -16.65
C ASP A 129 11.12 -23.00 -15.22
N VAL A 130 10.84 -22.05 -14.31
CA VAL A 130 10.59 -22.34 -12.90
C VAL A 130 9.23 -21.80 -12.53
N GLU A 131 8.42 -22.63 -11.88
CA GLU A 131 7.17 -22.21 -11.27
C GLU A 131 7.31 -22.23 -9.75
N VAL A 132 7.06 -21.08 -9.11
CA VAL A 132 7.04 -20.94 -7.67
C VAL A 132 5.62 -20.63 -7.22
N ARG A 133 5.09 -21.43 -6.30
CA ARG A 133 3.79 -21.17 -5.65
C ARG A 133 4.01 -20.87 -4.17
N LEU A 134 3.56 -19.69 -3.76
CA LEU A 134 3.67 -19.18 -2.41
C LEU A 134 2.26 -19.08 -1.82
N ALA A 135 1.94 -19.95 -0.86
CA ALA A 135 0.73 -19.82 -0.07
C ALA A 135 0.98 -18.83 1.09
N ILE A 136 0.03 -17.92 1.30
CA ILE A 136 0.00 -17.02 2.45
C ILE A 136 -1.21 -17.41 3.29
N GLU A 137 -0.97 -17.68 4.57
CA GLU A 137 -2.02 -17.99 5.53
C GLU A 137 -1.77 -17.22 6.82
N ARG A 138 -2.78 -16.48 7.28
CA ARG A 138 -2.69 -15.64 8.50
C ARG A 138 -1.45 -14.74 8.47
N GLY A 139 -1.24 -14.07 7.34
CA GLY A 139 -0.12 -13.15 7.16
C GLY A 139 1.24 -13.81 7.09
N CYS A 140 1.33 -15.14 6.97
CA CYS A 140 2.58 -15.87 7.04
C CYS A 140 2.87 -16.63 5.75
N ILE A 141 4.12 -16.53 5.28
CA ILE A 141 4.69 -17.44 4.27
C ILE A 141 5.39 -18.56 5.03
N ASP A 142 4.89 -19.78 4.90
CA ASP A 142 5.55 -20.99 5.42
C ASP A 142 6.35 -21.67 4.31
N PHE A 143 7.68 -21.61 4.38
CA PHE A 143 8.55 -22.17 3.36
C PHE A 143 8.51 -23.71 3.30
N ASN A 144 7.98 -24.38 4.33
CA ASN A 144 7.72 -25.82 4.27
C ASN A 144 6.59 -26.16 3.28
N ARG A 145 5.74 -25.19 2.93
CA ARG A 145 4.58 -25.35 2.05
C ARG A 145 4.76 -24.69 0.68
N THR A 146 5.89 -24.01 0.47
CA THR A 146 6.26 -23.44 -0.83
C THR A 146 6.70 -24.53 -1.79
N THR A 147 6.11 -24.53 -2.99
CA THR A 147 6.48 -25.48 -4.05
C THR A 147 7.29 -24.80 -5.13
N VAL A 148 8.40 -25.42 -5.54
CA VAL A 148 9.20 -25.03 -6.71
C VAL A 148 9.17 -26.17 -7.70
N ALA A 149 8.53 -25.97 -8.85
CA ALA A 149 8.53 -26.95 -9.92
C ALA A 149 9.72 -26.72 -10.86
N HIS A 150 10.09 -27.78 -11.59
CA HIS A 150 10.98 -27.76 -12.76
C HIS A 150 12.47 -27.44 -12.54
N LEU A 151 12.90 -27.09 -11.31
CA LEU A 151 14.33 -26.97 -10.96
C LEU A 151 14.99 -28.35 -10.66
N GLY A 152 14.18 -29.41 -10.57
CA GLY A 152 14.55 -30.79 -10.24
C GLY A 152 13.51 -31.42 -9.30
N PRO A 153 13.41 -32.75 -9.21
CA PRO A 153 12.56 -33.41 -8.21
C PRO A 153 12.94 -32.89 -6.82
N ASP A 154 11.96 -32.68 -5.94
CA ASP A 154 12.20 -32.29 -4.54
C ASP A 154 13.00 -30.98 -4.35
N SER A 155 12.80 -30.00 -5.24
CA SER A 155 13.34 -28.64 -5.05
C SER A 155 12.48 -27.87 -4.05
N HIS A 156 13.12 -27.23 -3.07
CA HIS A 156 12.42 -26.55 -1.99
C HIS A 156 13.03 -25.19 -1.68
N MET A 157 12.18 -24.21 -1.32
CA MET A 157 12.65 -22.93 -0.82
C MET A 157 12.81 -22.94 0.69
N GLY A 158 13.66 -22.07 1.20
CA GLY A 158 13.81 -21.84 2.63
C GLY A 158 14.30 -20.43 2.92
N ILE A 159 14.19 -20.05 4.19
CA ILE A 159 14.74 -18.81 4.72
C ILE A 159 15.77 -19.14 5.79
N SER A 160 17.01 -18.66 5.63
CA SER A 160 18.09 -18.83 6.60
C SER A 160 18.63 -17.46 7.01
N ARG A 161 19.53 -17.43 8.01
CA ARG A 161 20.23 -16.20 8.39
C ARG A 161 21.02 -15.57 7.24
N GLY A 162 21.42 -16.36 6.24
CA GLY A 162 22.11 -15.87 5.04
C GLY A 162 21.17 -15.27 4.01
N GLY A 163 19.87 -15.61 4.02
CA GLY A 163 18.95 -15.19 2.98
C GLY A 163 17.85 -16.19 2.63
N ILE A 164 17.04 -15.81 1.66
CA ILE A 164 16.07 -16.70 1.00
C ILE A 164 16.83 -17.52 -0.04
N HIS A 165 16.62 -18.83 -0.04
CA HIS A 165 17.34 -19.77 -0.89
C HIS A 165 16.43 -20.86 -1.45
N VAL A 166 16.94 -21.56 -2.46
CA VAL A 166 16.39 -22.81 -2.98
C VAL A 166 17.43 -23.91 -2.80
N ASP A 167 17.00 -25.06 -2.30
CA ASP A 167 17.76 -26.29 -2.23
C ASP A 167 17.28 -27.20 -3.38
N ALA A 168 18.20 -27.60 -4.27
CA ALA A 168 17.91 -28.54 -5.36
C ALA A 168 18.88 -29.74 -5.30
N PRO A 169 18.42 -31.00 -5.50
CA PRO A 169 19.23 -32.19 -5.20
C PRO A 169 20.59 -32.28 -5.88
N ARG A 170 20.73 -31.78 -7.12
CA ARG A 170 21.98 -31.84 -7.90
C ARG A 170 22.77 -30.54 -7.91
N LEU A 171 22.12 -29.42 -7.57
CA LEU A 171 22.71 -28.08 -7.67
C LEU A 171 23.12 -27.54 -6.29
N GLY A 172 22.71 -28.23 -5.23
CA GLY A 172 22.89 -27.79 -3.86
C GLY A 172 22.06 -26.55 -3.55
N ARG A 173 22.48 -25.81 -2.52
CA ARG A 173 21.83 -24.57 -2.10
C ARG A 173 22.22 -23.41 -3.01
N LYS A 174 21.22 -22.63 -3.43
CA LYS A 174 21.41 -21.35 -4.13
C LYS A 174 20.61 -20.27 -3.42
N TYR A 175 21.29 -19.21 -2.99
CA TYR A 175 20.61 -18.03 -2.46
C TYR A 175 19.98 -17.24 -3.60
N LEU A 176 18.73 -16.84 -3.41
CA LEU A 176 17.99 -15.95 -4.29
C LEU A 176 18.14 -14.50 -3.82
N TYR A 177 18.04 -14.32 -2.50
CA TYR A 177 18.16 -13.04 -1.83
C TYR A 177 19.09 -13.19 -0.63
N LEU A 178 20.05 -12.27 -0.47
CA LEU A 178 21.01 -12.26 0.63
C LEU A 178 20.63 -11.19 1.65
N PHE A 179 20.52 -11.57 2.91
CA PHE A 179 20.31 -10.62 4.00
C PHE A 179 21.60 -9.87 4.33
N THR A 180 21.49 -8.56 4.52
CA THR A 180 22.60 -7.70 4.98
C THR A 180 22.39 -7.22 6.41
N ALA A 181 21.15 -7.23 6.90
CA ALA A 181 20.81 -6.94 8.28
C ALA A 181 21.01 -8.18 9.17
N ARG A 182 21.41 -7.96 10.43
CA ARG A 182 21.56 -9.05 11.43
C ARG A 182 20.22 -9.62 11.87
N GLU A 183 19.20 -8.78 11.92
CA GLU A 183 17.84 -9.14 12.30
C GLU A 183 16.91 -8.86 11.13
N ILE A 184 16.06 -9.84 10.83
CA ILE A 184 15.05 -9.74 9.78
C ILE A 184 13.70 -9.82 10.49
N PRO A 185 12.96 -8.69 10.61
CA PRO A 185 11.68 -8.66 11.31
C PRO A 185 10.71 -9.70 10.74
N GLY A 186 10.03 -10.44 11.62
CA GLY A 186 9.08 -11.48 11.24
C GLY A 186 9.69 -12.78 10.69
N ALA A 187 11.02 -12.88 10.52
CA ALA A 187 11.64 -14.11 10.03
C ALA A 187 11.86 -15.14 11.14
N GLN A 188 11.37 -16.36 10.92
CA GLN A 188 11.77 -17.56 11.65
C GLN A 188 12.66 -18.37 10.72
N PHE A 189 13.94 -18.47 11.04
CA PHE A 189 14.91 -19.12 10.16
C PHE A 189 14.82 -20.65 10.22
N GLU A 190 15.22 -21.29 9.13
CA GLU A 190 15.31 -22.74 9.01
C GLU A 190 16.04 -23.37 10.20
N THR A 191 15.59 -24.57 10.56
CA THR A 191 16.26 -25.44 11.52
C THR A 191 16.77 -26.70 10.84
N ARG A 192 17.90 -27.19 11.32
CA ARG A 192 18.55 -28.41 10.84
C ARG A 192 18.58 -29.42 11.98
N GLY A 193 18.41 -30.69 11.62
CA GLY A 193 18.52 -31.79 12.57
C GLY A 193 19.89 -31.83 13.27
N ALA A 194 19.90 -32.36 14.49
CA ALA A 194 21.12 -32.59 15.25
C ALA A 194 21.71 -34.00 14.95
N GLY A 195 23.03 -34.16 15.14
CA GLY A 195 23.70 -35.46 15.04
C GLY A 195 23.86 -35.98 13.60
N ARG A 196 23.47 -37.23 13.34
CA ARG A 196 23.65 -37.91 12.03
C ARG A 196 22.65 -37.46 10.96
N SER A 197 21.54 -36.82 11.34
CA SER A 197 20.61 -36.19 10.39
C SER A 197 20.95 -34.71 10.26
N ARG A 198 21.80 -34.34 9.28
CA ARG A 198 22.09 -32.94 8.95
C ARG A 198 21.05 -32.32 8.00
N GLY A 199 19.93 -32.99 7.79
CA GLY A 199 18.85 -32.54 6.93
C GLY A 199 18.13 -31.32 7.50
N VAL A 200 17.51 -30.55 6.61
CA VAL A 200 16.61 -29.45 6.99
C VAL A 200 15.32 -30.06 7.55
N THR A 201 14.97 -29.72 8.79
CA THR A 201 13.77 -30.22 9.49
C THR A 201 12.62 -29.23 9.44
N ASP A 202 12.93 -27.94 9.35
CA ASP A 202 11.99 -26.86 9.14
C ASP A 202 12.65 -25.81 8.23
N ARG A 203 11.93 -25.35 7.21
CA ARG A 203 12.46 -24.44 6.17
C ARG A 203 12.28 -22.96 6.52
N GLY A 204 11.69 -22.67 7.67
CA GLY A 204 11.45 -21.34 8.19
C GLY A 204 10.15 -20.71 7.71
N ARG A 205 9.87 -19.52 8.24
CA ARG A 205 8.64 -18.75 8.02
C ARG A 205 8.93 -17.26 7.96
N LEU A 206 8.03 -16.51 7.31
CA LEU A 206 8.06 -15.06 7.30
C LEU A 206 6.68 -14.50 7.67
N ASP A 207 6.60 -13.81 8.80
CA ASP A 207 5.44 -13.00 9.19
C ASP A 207 5.49 -11.66 8.43
N LEU A 208 4.50 -11.46 7.55
CA LEU A 208 4.47 -10.32 6.63
C LEU A 208 4.16 -9.01 7.34
N ARG A 209 3.37 -9.02 8.42
CA ARG A 209 3.09 -7.81 9.20
C ARG A 209 4.37 -7.33 9.85
N ALA A 210 5.03 -8.18 10.63
CA ALA A 210 6.24 -7.84 11.34
C ALA A 210 7.37 -7.47 10.38
N PHE A 211 7.48 -8.18 9.24
CA PHE A 211 8.43 -7.84 8.19
C PHE A 211 8.20 -6.44 7.63
N VAL A 212 6.99 -6.13 7.15
CA VAL A 212 6.70 -4.84 6.49
C VAL A 212 6.72 -3.67 7.49
N GLU A 213 6.15 -3.84 8.69
CA GLU A 213 6.26 -2.81 9.75
C GLU A 213 7.73 -2.53 10.08
N GLY A 214 8.55 -3.60 10.20
CA GLY A 214 9.98 -3.47 10.44
C GLY A 214 10.74 -2.73 9.33
N LEU A 215 10.42 -2.99 8.05
CA LEU A 215 11.03 -2.27 6.93
C LEU A 215 10.67 -0.79 6.95
N LEU A 216 9.39 -0.47 7.16
CA LEU A 216 8.90 0.90 7.16
C LEU A 216 9.42 1.71 8.35
N SER A 217 9.74 1.06 9.49
CA SER A 217 10.28 1.74 10.67
C SER A 217 11.77 2.09 10.59
N HIS A 218 12.60 1.32 9.88
CA HIS A 218 14.07 1.50 9.91
C HIS A 218 14.59 2.33 8.74
N GLN A 219 14.15 1.99 7.52
CA GLN A 219 14.48 2.72 6.30
C GLN A 219 13.33 2.51 5.31
N PRO A 220 12.39 3.45 5.23
CA PRO A 220 11.35 3.39 4.22
C PRO A 220 12.00 3.18 2.86
N PHE A 221 11.50 2.18 2.12
CA PHE A 221 11.95 1.85 0.77
C PHE A 221 13.32 1.17 0.63
N ALA A 222 13.99 0.77 1.72
CA ALA A 222 15.18 -0.08 1.66
C ALA A 222 14.87 -1.51 2.12
N LEU A 223 15.12 -2.49 1.25
CA LEU A 223 15.02 -3.90 1.61
C LEU A 223 16.23 -4.33 2.47
N PRO A 224 16.09 -5.35 3.35
CA PRO A 224 17.12 -5.70 4.34
C PRO A 224 18.18 -6.63 3.73
N GLY A 225 18.65 -6.31 2.52
CA GLY A 225 19.46 -7.21 1.72
C GLY A 225 19.60 -6.81 0.25
N ARG A 226 20.03 -7.77 -0.56
CA ARG A 226 20.17 -7.62 -2.02
C ARG A 226 19.91 -8.95 -2.72
N MET A 227 19.66 -8.90 -4.02
CA MET A 227 19.68 -10.12 -4.83
C MET A 227 21.05 -10.78 -4.77
N ALA A 228 21.09 -12.11 -4.79
CA ALA A 228 22.34 -12.83 -4.54
C ALA A 228 23.39 -12.64 -5.66
N ASN A 229 22.94 -12.35 -6.88
CA ASN A 229 23.80 -12.00 -8.01
C ASN A 229 23.00 -11.25 -9.11
N ARG A 230 23.70 -10.65 -10.08
CA ARG A 230 23.09 -9.92 -11.21
C ARG A 230 22.24 -10.79 -12.13
N GLN A 231 22.55 -12.08 -12.25
CA GLN A 231 21.77 -13.00 -13.07
C GLN A 231 20.37 -13.22 -12.49
N LEU A 232 20.24 -13.23 -11.16
CA LEU A 232 18.96 -13.26 -10.45
C LEU A 232 18.22 -11.93 -10.56
N GLU A 233 18.92 -10.79 -10.55
CA GLU A 233 18.28 -9.49 -10.86
C GLU A 233 17.64 -9.53 -12.25
N ALA A 234 18.35 -10.07 -13.25
CA ALA A 234 17.85 -10.27 -14.60
C ALA A 234 16.74 -11.35 -14.73
N THR A 235 16.40 -12.09 -13.66
CA THR A 235 15.21 -12.97 -13.68
C THR A 235 13.91 -12.16 -13.57
N LEU A 236 13.95 -10.93 -13.04
CA LEU A 236 12.75 -10.08 -12.97
C LEU A 236 12.18 -9.76 -14.34
N ASP A 237 13.05 -9.58 -15.35
CA ASP A 237 12.67 -9.37 -16.77
C ASP A 237 11.98 -10.57 -17.41
N ARG A 238 12.03 -11.72 -16.75
CA ARG A 238 11.50 -13.01 -17.23
C ARG A 238 10.51 -13.61 -16.25
N THR A 239 10.14 -12.87 -15.21
CA THR A 239 9.22 -13.31 -14.18
C THR A 239 7.83 -12.76 -14.47
N ARG A 240 6.88 -13.64 -14.74
CA ARG A 240 5.45 -13.35 -14.64
C ARG A 240 4.99 -13.63 -13.22
N LEU A 241 4.25 -12.71 -12.61
CA LEU A 241 3.64 -12.88 -11.30
C LEU A 241 2.13 -12.78 -11.42
N THR A 242 1.41 -13.71 -10.82
CA THR A 242 -0.06 -13.65 -10.71
C THR A 242 -0.49 -14.17 -9.36
N GLY A 243 -1.58 -13.66 -8.80
CA GLY A 243 -2.12 -14.24 -7.59
C GLY A 243 -3.29 -13.45 -7.04
N GLU A 244 -3.86 -14.00 -5.99
CA GLU A 244 -4.99 -13.42 -5.29
C GLU A 244 -4.77 -13.52 -3.80
N LEU A 245 -4.95 -12.39 -3.13
CA LEU A 245 -4.86 -12.26 -1.69
C LEU A 245 -6.16 -11.66 -1.18
N VAL A 246 -6.49 -11.92 0.08
CA VAL A 246 -7.56 -11.26 0.81
C VAL A 246 -6.93 -10.67 2.05
N LEU A 247 -6.99 -9.35 2.20
CA LEU A 247 -6.49 -8.68 3.40
C LEU A 247 -7.36 -9.04 4.61
N GLY A 248 -6.73 -9.03 5.78
CA GLY A 248 -7.43 -9.11 7.06
C GLY A 248 -8.17 -7.82 7.41
N ASP A 249 -8.95 -7.92 8.47
CA ASP A 249 -9.52 -6.74 9.14
C ASP A 249 -8.46 -6.06 10.02
N GLY A 250 -8.71 -4.81 10.40
CA GLY A 250 -7.86 -4.03 11.30
C GLY A 250 -7.13 -2.86 10.62
N ARG A 251 -6.25 -2.22 11.37
CA ARG A 251 -5.58 -1.00 10.92
C ARG A 251 -4.60 -1.27 9.76
N LEU A 252 -4.61 -0.36 8.78
CA LEU A 252 -3.62 -0.25 7.72
C LEU A 252 -3.17 1.21 7.60
N GLY A 253 -2.00 1.53 8.14
CA GLY A 253 -1.40 2.85 8.04
C GLY A 253 -0.57 3.24 9.27
N THR A 254 -0.45 4.54 9.52
CA THR A 254 0.21 5.08 10.71
C THR A 254 -0.81 5.43 11.78
N GLN A 255 -0.38 6.08 12.87
CA GLN A 255 -1.31 6.57 13.89
C GLN A 255 -2.28 7.61 13.31
N ASP A 256 -1.77 8.56 12.53
CA ASP A 256 -2.53 9.72 12.06
C ASP A 256 -3.14 9.53 10.67
N HIS A 257 -2.57 8.62 9.86
CA HIS A 257 -3.01 8.33 8.49
C HIS A 257 -3.30 6.84 8.34
N HIS A 258 -4.54 6.41 8.50
CA HIS A 258 -4.89 4.99 8.42
C HIS A 258 -6.32 4.72 7.96
N LEU A 259 -6.50 3.52 7.41
CA LEU A 259 -7.80 2.87 7.27
C LEU A 259 -7.95 1.81 8.36
N VAL A 260 -9.18 1.56 8.80
CA VAL A 260 -9.53 0.36 9.58
C VAL A 260 -10.34 -0.56 8.67
N LEU A 261 -9.66 -1.52 8.06
CA LEU A 261 -10.28 -2.46 7.14
C LEU A 261 -11.27 -3.35 7.88
N ALA A 262 -12.36 -3.65 7.21
CA ALA A 262 -13.39 -4.57 7.67
C ALA A 262 -13.99 -5.32 6.49
N GLY A 263 -14.65 -6.44 6.77
CA GLY A 263 -15.38 -7.19 5.76
C GLY A 263 -14.67 -8.43 5.24
N GLN A 264 -13.55 -8.84 5.84
CA GLN A 264 -12.81 -10.03 5.40
C GLN A 264 -13.68 -11.29 5.40
N ALA A 265 -14.51 -11.47 6.43
CA ALA A 265 -15.41 -12.63 6.54
C ALA A 265 -16.45 -12.69 5.39
N GLN A 266 -16.79 -11.53 4.82
CA GLN A 266 -17.68 -11.38 3.66
C GLN A 266 -16.92 -11.46 2.32
N GLY A 267 -15.61 -11.73 2.34
CA GLY A 267 -14.79 -11.85 1.13
C GLY A 267 -14.34 -10.51 0.53
N ARG A 268 -14.50 -9.40 1.26
CA ARG A 268 -14.03 -8.07 0.83
C ARG A 268 -12.52 -7.93 0.96
N ASN A 269 -11.97 -6.82 0.43
CA ASN A 269 -10.54 -6.51 0.45
C ASN A 269 -9.68 -7.54 -0.29
N ARG A 270 -10.23 -8.11 -1.37
CA ARG A 270 -9.47 -8.98 -2.29
C ARG A 270 -8.51 -8.15 -3.13
N VAL A 271 -7.25 -8.55 -3.12
CA VAL A 271 -6.14 -7.99 -3.90
C VAL A 271 -5.82 -8.97 -5.02
N ILE A 272 -5.99 -8.52 -6.26
CA ILE A 272 -5.52 -9.23 -7.45
C ILE A 272 -4.12 -8.71 -7.75
N VAL A 273 -3.15 -9.61 -7.80
CA VAL A 273 -1.75 -9.31 -8.10
C VAL A 273 -1.45 -9.79 -9.51
N SER A 274 -0.88 -8.92 -10.34
CA SER A 274 -0.46 -9.31 -11.69
C SER A 274 0.75 -8.51 -12.17
N ALA A 275 1.68 -9.21 -12.79
CA ALA A 275 2.79 -8.65 -13.56
C ALA A 275 3.06 -9.59 -14.74
N ALA A 276 2.97 -9.09 -15.98
CA ALA A 276 3.36 -9.88 -17.15
C ALA A 276 4.88 -10.04 -17.21
N VAL A 277 5.59 -8.96 -16.89
CA VAL A 277 7.04 -8.90 -16.68
C VAL A 277 7.28 -8.10 -15.41
N LEU A 278 7.76 -8.75 -14.36
CA LEU A 278 7.84 -8.17 -13.02
C LEU A 278 8.73 -6.93 -12.95
N SER A 279 9.77 -6.85 -13.78
CA SER A 279 10.62 -5.66 -13.81
C SER A 279 9.96 -4.44 -14.47
N HIS A 280 9.01 -4.67 -15.37
CA HIS A 280 8.35 -3.59 -16.11
C HIS A 280 7.22 -2.99 -15.30
N GLU A 281 6.31 -3.83 -14.81
CA GLU A 281 5.11 -3.37 -14.12
C GLU A 281 4.55 -4.44 -13.17
N LEU A 282 4.31 -4.04 -11.93
CA LEU A 282 3.47 -4.75 -10.97
C LEU A 282 2.16 -4.00 -10.79
N VAL A 283 1.06 -4.71 -10.95
CA VAL A 283 -0.30 -4.19 -10.74
C VAL A 283 -0.95 -4.89 -9.55
N LEU A 284 -1.44 -4.10 -8.60
CA LEU A 284 -2.31 -4.57 -7.51
C LEU A 284 -3.69 -3.95 -7.72
N ARG A 285 -4.74 -4.76 -7.81
CA ARG A 285 -6.12 -4.29 -7.92
C ARG A 285 -6.91 -4.73 -6.71
N LEU A 286 -7.59 -3.80 -6.05
CA LEU A 286 -8.58 -4.06 -5.01
C LEU A 286 -9.95 -3.63 -5.56
N PRO A 287 -10.72 -4.55 -6.17
CA PRO A 287 -12.00 -4.20 -6.78
C PRO A 287 -13.05 -3.76 -5.76
N GLU A 288 -12.94 -4.25 -4.52
CA GLU A 288 -13.83 -3.91 -3.42
C GLU A 288 -13.01 -3.77 -2.14
N LEU A 289 -12.57 -2.54 -1.87
CA LEU A 289 -12.05 -2.12 -0.57
C LEU A 289 -13.23 -1.74 0.32
N ALA A 290 -13.23 -2.25 1.54
CA ALA A 290 -14.13 -1.85 2.60
C ALA A 290 -13.37 -1.59 3.90
N ALA A 291 -13.67 -0.44 4.49
CA ALA A 291 -13.16 -0.04 5.79
C ALA A 291 -14.30 0.57 6.62
N GLU A 292 -14.23 0.42 7.93
CA GLU A 292 -15.18 1.05 8.85
C GLU A 292 -14.95 2.55 8.99
N ARG A 293 -13.71 2.99 8.78
CA ARG A 293 -13.29 4.38 8.87
C ARG A 293 -11.96 4.63 8.19
N ALA A 294 -11.78 5.88 7.74
CA ALA A 294 -10.48 6.48 7.44
C ALA A 294 -10.18 7.62 8.42
N CYS A 295 -8.92 7.70 8.81
CA CYS A 295 -8.34 8.81 9.58
C CYS A 295 -7.17 9.39 8.78
N THR A 296 -7.12 10.70 8.66
CA THR A 296 -5.99 11.43 8.06
C THR A 296 -5.89 12.82 8.69
N ALA A 297 -5.02 13.67 8.14
CA ALA A 297 -5.01 15.10 8.44
C ALA A 297 -5.04 15.89 7.14
N TRP A 298 -5.74 17.02 7.15
CA TRP A 298 -5.78 17.98 6.06
C TRP A 298 -5.56 19.38 6.60
N GLN A 299 -4.56 20.09 6.06
CA GLN A 299 -4.16 21.42 6.54
C GLN A 299 -3.88 21.48 8.07
N GLY A 300 -3.40 20.38 8.64
CA GLY A 300 -3.15 20.26 10.08
C GLY A 300 -4.38 19.94 10.93
N LEU A 301 -5.58 19.93 10.34
CA LEU A 301 -6.81 19.49 10.99
C LEU A 301 -6.96 17.98 10.88
N PRO A 302 -7.35 17.27 11.95
CA PRO A 302 -7.66 15.86 11.85
C PRO A 302 -8.91 15.67 10.98
N VAL A 303 -8.88 14.61 10.18
CA VAL A 303 -9.98 14.18 9.32
C VAL A 303 -10.37 12.77 9.73
N ARG A 304 -11.65 12.55 9.93
CA ARG A 304 -12.24 11.26 10.25
C ARG A 304 -13.42 10.99 9.31
N SER A 305 -13.73 9.73 9.14
CA SER A 305 -14.90 9.30 8.37
C SER A 305 -15.51 8.06 9.01
N GLY A 306 -16.79 7.84 8.75
CA GLY A 306 -17.44 6.55 8.89
C GLY A 306 -17.06 5.60 7.75
N PRO A 307 -17.96 4.68 7.35
CA PRO A 307 -17.67 3.64 6.38
C PRO A 307 -17.08 4.16 5.07
N VAL A 308 -16.07 3.43 4.59
CA VAL A 308 -15.36 3.72 3.34
C VAL A 308 -15.50 2.52 2.40
N SER A 309 -15.84 2.80 1.14
CA SER A 309 -15.82 1.81 0.07
C SER A 309 -15.08 2.36 -1.14
N ALA A 310 -14.21 1.56 -1.76
CA ALA A 310 -13.51 1.99 -2.96
C ALA A 310 -13.20 0.83 -3.90
N ASP A 311 -12.99 1.15 -5.17
CA ASP A 311 -12.14 0.34 -6.05
C ASP A 311 -10.78 1.03 -6.20
N LEU A 312 -9.71 0.25 -6.09
CA LEU A 312 -8.34 0.75 -6.06
C LEU A 312 -7.46 -0.04 -7.02
N SER A 313 -6.56 0.66 -7.70
CA SER A 313 -5.51 0.07 -8.52
C SER A 313 -4.18 0.75 -8.20
N LEU A 314 -3.17 -0.02 -7.82
CA LEU A 314 -1.80 0.44 -7.70
C LEU A 314 -0.99 -0.13 -8.85
N ARG A 315 -0.28 0.73 -9.58
CA ARG A 315 0.69 0.36 -10.61
C ARG A 315 2.07 0.79 -10.15
N VAL A 316 3.02 -0.13 -10.19
CA VAL A 316 4.41 0.09 -9.82
C VAL A 316 5.27 -0.33 -11.01
N GLY A 317 5.81 0.65 -11.72
CA GLY A 317 6.66 0.46 -12.88
C GLY A 317 8.15 0.54 -12.56
N GLY A 318 8.99 -0.05 -13.40
CA GLY A 318 10.46 0.10 -13.33
C GLY A 318 11.11 -0.63 -12.15
N LEU A 319 10.54 -1.76 -11.73
CA LEU A 319 11.10 -2.62 -10.69
C LEU A 319 12.43 -3.21 -11.19
N GLY A 320 13.57 -2.79 -10.62
CA GLY A 320 14.89 -3.36 -10.94
C GLY A 320 15.63 -2.73 -12.13
N LEU A 321 15.05 -1.76 -12.84
CA LEU A 321 15.66 -1.09 -14.00
C LEU A 321 16.21 0.32 -13.71
N GLY A 322 16.24 0.75 -12.44
CA GLY A 322 16.73 2.07 -12.08
C GLY A 322 16.58 2.38 -10.59
N PRO A 323 16.99 3.59 -10.16
CA PRO A 323 17.03 3.94 -8.74
C PRO A 323 15.64 4.10 -8.10
N ARG A 324 14.56 4.20 -8.88
CA ARG A 324 13.22 4.53 -8.36
C ARG A 324 12.08 3.91 -9.19
N PRO A 325 11.11 3.25 -8.55
CA PRO A 325 9.90 2.81 -9.24
C PRO A 325 8.98 4.00 -9.53
N ASP A 326 8.26 3.94 -10.66
CA ASP A 326 7.14 4.83 -10.97
C ASP A 326 5.89 4.29 -10.28
N VAL A 327 5.23 5.08 -9.44
CA VAL A 327 4.09 4.62 -8.65
C VAL A 327 2.87 5.46 -8.99
N THR A 328 1.82 4.79 -9.46
CA THR A 328 0.53 5.40 -9.75
C THR A 328 -0.57 4.67 -8.99
N LEU A 329 -1.33 5.42 -8.21
CA LEU A 329 -2.54 4.97 -7.52
C LEU A 329 -3.75 5.51 -8.27
N GLY A 330 -4.67 4.62 -8.65
CA GLY A 330 -5.95 4.97 -9.24
C GLY A 330 -7.10 4.52 -8.34
N LEU A 331 -8.13 5.36 -8.20
CA LEU A 331 -9.42 4.98 -7.62
C LEU A 331 -10.51 5.29 -8.64
N GLY A 332 -11.25 4.27 -9.09
CA GLY A 332 -12.39 4.48 -9.98
C GLY A 332 -13.51 5.24 -9.26
N SER A 333 -13.85 4.79 -8.07
CA SER A 333 -14.78 5.37 -7.13
C SER A 333 -14.28 5.17 -5.70
N LEU A 334 -14.34 6.25 -4.92
CA LEU A 334 -14.15 6.24 -3.47
C LEU A 334 -15.37 6.89 -2.84
N ARG A 335 -16.00 6.21 -1.87
CA ARG A 335 -17.12 6.74 -1.10
C ARG A 335 -16.76 6.72 0.38
N LEU A 336 -17.06 7.82 1.06
CA LEU A 336 -16.93 7.96 2.50
C LEU A 336 -18.25 8.48 3.05
N GLN A 337 -18.63 8.00 4.21
CA GLN A 337 -19.78 8.50 4.97
C GLN A 337 -19.29 9.31 6.17
N ASP A 338 -20.10 10.26 6.62
CA ASP A 338 -19.92 11.00 7.87
C ASP A 338 -18.49 11.52 8.04
N VAL A 339 -18.02 12.28 7.05
CA VAL A 339 -16.68 12.88 7.05
C VAL A 339 -16.67 14.11 7.95
N HIS A 340 -15.77 14.13 8.91
CA HIS A 340 -15.52 15.26 9.79
C HIS A 340 -14.08 15.75 9.62
N VAL A 341 -13.90 17.06 9.50
CA VAL A 341 -12.62 17.75 9.44
C VAL A 341 -12.62 18.78 10.56
N GLY A 342 -11.65 18.72 11.47
CA GLY A 342 -11.60 19.62 12.62
C GLY A 342 -11.37 18.88 13.92
N THR A 343 -11.16 19.63 15.00
CA THR A 343 -11.13 19.08 16.35
C THR A 343 -12.55 18.90 16.85
N ASP A 344 -12.83 17.76 17.49
CA ASP A 344 -14.11 17.46 18.15
C ASP A 344 -14.51 18.53 19.18
#